data_AF-A0A3D2S4J1-F1
#
_entry.id   AF-A0A3D2S4J1-F1
#
_cell.length_a   1.000
_cell.length_b   1.000
_cell.length_c   1.000
_cell.angle_alpha   90.00
_cell.angle_beta   90.00
_cell.angle_gamma   90.00
#
_symmetry.space_group_name_H-M   'P 1'
#
loop_
_entity.id
_entity.type
_entity.pdbx_description
1 polymer ?
#
loop_
_entity_poly.entity_id
_entity_poly.type
_entity_poly.pdbx_seq_one_letter_code
_entity_poly.pdbx_strand_id
1 'polypeptide(L)'
;SSDLYNERRRHIKKAQPNPGHLLLAEMEKQYDICIITQNIDDLHERAGSSDVIHLHGEIMKSRSSRFEELIYLQTEDIKIGDCCEKGYQLRPHIVWFGEMVP
;
A
#
# COMPACT_ATOMS: atom_id res chain seq x y z
N SER A 1 -9.79 7.30 11.36
CA SER A 1 -9.10 8.35 10.58
C SER A 1 -7.62 8.07 10.44
N SER A 2 -6.86 7.72 11.48
CA SER A 2 -5.51 7.13 11.31
C SER A 2 -5.36 5.80 12.05
N ASP A 3 -6.02 5.65 13.21
CA ASP A 3 -5.93 4.46 14.05
C ASP A 3 -6.38 3.16 13.36
N LEU A 4 -7.45 3.24 12.56
CA LEU A 4 -7.94 2.11 11.75
C LEU A 4 -6.86 1.60 10.77
N TYR A 5 -6.13 2.51 10.11
CA TYR A 5 -5.09 2.13 9.16
C TYR A 5 -3.82 1.67 9.86
N ASN A 6 -3.51 2.23 11.03
CA ASN A 6 -2.43 1.75 11.89
C ASN A 6 -2.70 0.30 12.36
N GLU A 7 -3.92 -0.02 12.76
CA GLU A 7 -4.32 -1.39 13.11
C GLU A 7 -4.19 -2.34 11.91
N ARG A 8 -4.73 -1.95 10.74
CA ARG A 8 -4.61 -2.74 9.51
C ARG A 8 -3.16 -3.00 9.13
N ARG A 9 -2.29 -1.98 9.24
CA ARG A 9 -0.85 -2.13 8.98
C ARG A 9 -0.21 -3.17 9.90
N ARG A 10 -0.53 -3.14 11.19
CA ARG A 10 -0.05 -4.15 12.16
C ARG A 10 -0.53 -5.56 11.82
N HIS A 11 -1.77 -5.72 11.32
CA HIS A 11 -2.29 -7.02 10.91
C HIS A 11 -1.61 -7.53 9.63
N ILE A 12 -1.46 -6.69 8.61
CA ILE A 12 -0.87 -7.07 7.32
C ILE A 12 0.60 -7.45 7.48
N LYS A 13 1.35 -6.76 8.37
CA LYS A 13 2.72 -7.16 8.75
C LYS A 13 2.84 -8.63 9.16
N LYS A 14 1.79 -9.21 9.75
CA LYS A 14 1.77 -10.61 10.22
C LYS A 14 1.20 -11.57 9.18
N ALA A 15 0.46 -11.07 8.19
CA ALA A 15 -0.10 -11.88 7.12
C ALA A 15 1.02 -12.47 6.25
N GLN A 16 0.73 -13.57 5.57
CA GLN A 16 1.63 -14.20 4.60
C GLN A 16 0.88 -14.39 3.28
N PRO A 17 1.58 -14.39 2.14
CA PRO A 17 0.96 -14.69 0.86
C PRO A 17 0.32 -16.08 0.88
N ASN A 18 -0.90 -16.16 0.38
CA ASN A 18 -1.61 -17.43 0.18
C ASN A 18 -1.22 -18.07 -1.18
N PRO A 19 -1.64 -19.33 -1.46
CA PRO A 19 -1.31 -20.01 -2.72
C PRO A 19 -1.71 -19.27 -3.99
N GLY A 20 -2.76 -18.42 -3.96
CA GLY A 20 -3.16 -17.62 -5.10
C GLY A 20 -2.10 -16.56 -5.47
N HIS A 21 -1.54 -15.87 -4.47
CA HIS A 21 -0.46 -14.91 -4.71
C HIS A 21 0.79 -15.62 -5.25
N LEU A 22 1.15 -16.76 -4.65
CA LEU A 22 2.32 -17.55 -5.06
C LEU A 22 2.18 -18.10 -6.49
N LEU A 23 0.97 -18.54 -6.87
CA LEU A 23 0.70 -19.02 -8.21
C LEU A 23 0.89 -17.91 -9.25
N LEU A 24 0.38 -16.70 -8.99
CA LEU A 24 0.53 -15.57 -9.90
C LEU A 24 2.00 -15.19 -10.07
N ALA A 25 2.76 -15.11 -8.98
CA ALA A 25 4.20 -14.85 -9.01
C ALA A 25 4.99 -15.94 -9.76
N GLU A 26 4.57 -17.22 -9.64
CA GLU A 26 5.20 -18.30 -10.40
C GLU A 26 4.87 -18.21 -11.90
N MET A 27 3.63 -17.87 -12.25
CA MET A 27 3.22 -17.72 -13.64
C MET A 27 3.94 -16.55 -14.34
N GLU A 28 4.22 -15.45 -13.62
CA GLU A 28 4.95 -14.29 -14.17
C GLU A 28 6.37 -14.66 -14.67
N LYS A 29 6.96 -15.75 -14.17
CA LYS A 29 8.26 -16.25 -14.65
C LYS A 29 8.21 -16.79 -16.09
N GLN A 30 7.04 -17.18 -16.57
CA GLN A 30 6.84 -17.80 -17.88
C GLN A 30 5.97 -16.96 -18.81
N TYR A 31 5.18 -16.05 -18.26
CA TYR A 31 4.20 -15.24 -18.97
C TYR A 31 4.33 -13.77 -18.60
N ASP A 32 3.99 -12.89 -19.53
CA ASP A 32 3.83 -11.47 -19.25
C ASP A 32 2.54 -11.25 -18.46
N ILE A 33 2.68 -11.02 -17.15
CA ILE A 33 1.57 -10.88 -16.21
C ILE A 33 1.68 -9.55 -15.49
N CYS A 34 0.65 -8.72 -15.65
CA CYS A 34 0.44 -7.52 -14.86
C CYS A 34 -0.72 -7.76 -13.88
N ILE A 35 -0.48 -7.55 -12.59
CA ILE A 35 -1.50 -7.71 -11.55
C ILE A 35 -2.13 -6.35 -11.25
N ILE A 36 -3.41 -6.19 -11.60
CA ILE A 36 -4.18 -5.00 -11.24
C ILE A 36 -5.04 -5.34 -10.01
N THR A 37 -4.81 -4.65 -8.89
CA THR A 37 -5.48 -4.96 -7.62
C THR A 37 -6.15 -3.75 -6.97
N GLN A 38 -7.29 -4.01 -6.33
CA GLN A 38 -7.97 -3.07 -5.44
C GLN A 38 -7.51 -3.24 -3.98
N ASN A 39 -6.71 -4.28 -3.70
CA ASN A 39 -6.15 -4.51 -2.39
C ASN A 39 -5.09 -3.44 -2.09
N ILE A 40 -4.93 -3.17 -0.81
CA ILE A 40 -3.98 -2.16 -0.31
C ILE A 40 -2.81 -2.83 0.44
N ASP A 41 -2.82 -4.15 0.59
CA ASP A 41 -1.72 -4.94 1.15
C ASP A 41 -0.62 -5.23 0.11
N ASP A 42 0.54 -5.68 0.59
CA ASP A 42 1.75 -5.96 -0.21
C ASP A 42 1.95 -7.47 -0.46
N LEU A 43 0.88 -8.27 -0.40
CA LEU A 43 1.02 -9.74 -0.43
C LEU A 43 1.40 -10.27 -1.81
N HIS A 44 1.11 -9.54 -2.89
CA HIS A 44 1.55 -9.91 -4.25
C HIS A 44 3.06 -9.75 -4.40
N GLU A 45 3.59 -8.62 -3.95
CA GLU A 45 5.01 -8.30 -3.98
C GLU A 45 5.80 -9.24 -3.07
N ARG A 46 5.26 -9.52 -1.87
CA ARG A 46 5.85 -10.52 -0.97
C ARG A 46 5.81 -11.95 -1.51
N ALA A 47 4.85 -12.27 -2.39
CA ALA A 47 4.85 -13.55 -3.11
C ALA A 47 5.89 -13.60 -4.23
N GLY A 48 6.45 -12.45 -4.63
CA GLY A 48 7.42 -12.32 -5.70
C GLY A 48 6.87 -11.73 -7.01
N SER A 49 5.64 -11.21 -7.01
CA SER A 49 5.09 -10.54 -8.19
C SER A 49 5.84 -9.23 -8.44
N SER A 50 6.22 -8.92 -9.67
CA SER A 50 7.05 -7.74 -9.99
C SER A 50 6.31 -6.61 -10.69
N ASP A 51 5.25 -6.92 -11.46
CA ASP A 51 4.39 -5.93 -12.09
C ASP A 51 2.99 -5.88 -11.42
N VAL A 52 2.85 -4.97 -10.45
CA VAL A 52 1.62 -4.81 -9.65
C VAL A 52 1.15 -3.35 -9.67
N ILE A 53 -0.11 -3.14 -10.04
CA ILE A 53 -0.78 -1.83 -10.06
C ILE A 53 -1.84 -1.79 -8.95
N HIS A 54 -1.63 -0.92 -7.97
CA HIS A 54 -2.55 -0.68 -6.85
C HIS A 54 -3.53 0.46 -7.13
N LEU A 55 -4.77 0.13 -7.45
CA LEU A 55 -5.81 1.12 -7.75
C LEU A 55 -6.21 1.97 -6.53
N HIS A 56 -6.11 1.42 -5.32
CA HIS A 56 -6.57 2.10 -4.10
C HIS A 56 -5.43 2.54 -3.17
N GLY A 57 -4.20 2.57 -3.69
CA GLY A 57 -3.00 2.88 -2.93
C GLY A 57 -2.50 1.69 -2.09
N GLU A 58 -1.58 1.97 -1.17
CA GLU A 58 -0.78 0.97 -0.47
C GLU A 58 -0.69 1.28 1.03
N ILE A 59 -1.00 0.29 1.87
CA ILE A 59 -1.07 0.43 3.33
C ILE A 59 0.28 0.69 3.98
N MET A 60 1.35 0.18 3.37
CA MET A 60 2.73 0.36 3.82
C MET A 60 3.32 1.68 3.36
N LYS A 61 2.51 2.56 2.75
CA LYS A 61 2.91 3.91 2.35
C LYS A 61 2.08 4.97 3.07
N SER A 62 2.68 6.14 3.27
CA SER A 62 2.02 7.36 3.69
C SER A 62 2.27 8.46 2.66
N ARG A 63 1.41 9.47 2.64
CA ARG A 63 1.59 10.67 1.82
C ARG A 63 1.32 11.94 2.61
N SER A 64 1.85 13.06 2.15
CA SER A 64 1.45 14.36 2.71
C SER A 64 -0.04 14.59 2.51
N SER A 65 -0.69 15.20 3.51
CA SER A 65 -2.09 15.65 3.39
C SER A 65 -2.29 16.81 2.40
N ARG A 66 -1.22 17.47 1.96
CA ARG A 66 -1.28 18.60 1.01
C ARG A 66 -0.58 18.34 -0.32
N PHE A 67 0.51 17.57 -0.32
CA PHE A 67 1.35 17.31 -1.49
C PHE A 67 1.32 15.81 -1.80
N GLU A 68 0.39 15.38 -2.66
CA GLU A 68 0.11 13.97 -2.89
C GLU A 68 1.29 13.19 -3.48
N GLU A 69 2.19 13.89 -4.15
CA GLU A 69 3.43 13.36 -4.73
C GLU A 69 4.48 12.99 -3.67
N LEU A 70 4.36 13.52 -2.45
CA LEU A 70 5.27 13.22 -1.35
C LEU A 70 4.84 11.93 -0.66
N ILE A 71 5.33 10.80 -1.18
CA ILE A 71 5.03 9.45 -0.72
C ILE A 71 6.23 8.86 0.04
N TYR A 72 5.96 8.21 1.16
CA TYR A 72 6.96 7.65 2.06
C TYR A 72 6.62 6.20 2.41
N LEU A 73 7.65 5.37 2.59
CA LEU A 73 7.46 4.08 3.25
C LEU A 73 7.04 4.33 4.70
N GLN A 74 5.94 3.70 5.09
CA GLN A 74 5.34 3.83 6.41
C GLN A 74 5.10 2.45 6.98
N THR A 75 6.07 1.94 7.74
CA THR A 75 5.94 0.66 8.44
C THR A 75 5.30 0.83 9.81
N GLU A 76 5.52 1.96 10.48
CA GLU A 76 4.99 2.21 11.83
C GLU A 76 3.66 2.97 11.82
N ASP A 77 3.09 3.13 13.00
CA ASP A 77 1.88 3.94 13.21
C ASP A 77 2.13 5.40 12.80
N ILE A 78 1.18 5.98 12.07
CA ILE A 78 1.13 7.42 11.82
C ILE A 78 0.41 8.07 12.99
N LYS A 79 1.06 9.02 13.66
CA LYS A 79 0.53 9.81 14.75
C LYS A 79 0.27 11.25 14.31
N ILE A 80 -0.58 11.95 15.06
CA ILE A 80 -0.74 13.39 14.89
C ILE A 80 0.61 14.06 15.20
N GLY A 81 1.07 14.91 14.29
CA GLY A 81 2.38 15.56 14.35
C GLY A 81 3.46 14.90 13.49
N ASP A 82 3.22 13.69 12.96
CA ASP A 82 4.10 13.10 11.95
C ASP A 82 3.89 13.85 10.63
N CYS A 83 4.84 14.71 10.28
CA CYS A 83 4.75 15.59 9.13
C CYS A 83 5.72 15.19 8.02
N CYS A 84 5.35 15.49 6.77
CA CYS A 84 6.29 15.47 5.67
C CYS A 84 7.36 16.56 5.83
N GLU A 85 8.38 16.53 4.97
CA GLU A 85 9.46 17.52 4.91
C GLU A 85 9.00 18.98 4.77
N LYS A 86 7.77 19.22 4.30
CA LYS A 86 7.14 20.55 4.17
C LYS A 86 6.28 20.95 5.38
N GLY A 87 6.28 20.16 6.45
CA GLY A 87 5.55 20.44 7.70
C GLY A 87 4.06 20.11 7.69
N TYR A 88 3.56 19.39 6.68
CA TYR A 88 2.15 18.96 6.61
C TYR A 88 1.97 17.55 7.14
N GLN A 89 0.88 17.32 7.87
CA GLN A 89 0.52 16.03 8.45
C GLN A 89 0.55 14.91 7.40
N LEU A 90 1.19 13.79 7.74
CA LEU A 90 1.13 12.54 6.97
C LEU A 90 -0.22 11.88 7.16
N ARG A 91 -0.73 11.29 6.08
CA ARG A 91 -1.91 10.43 6.05
C ARG A 91 -1.58 9.11 5.36
N PRO A 92 -2.35 8.04 5.58
CA PRO A 92 -2.20 6.80 4.81
C PRO A 92 -2.27 7.08 3.30
N HIS A 93 -1.43 6.40 2.52
CA HIS A 93 -1.46 6.45 1.06
C HIS A 93 -2.56 5.54 0.51
N ILE A 94 -3.81 5.89 0.83
CA ILE A 94 -5.01 5.13 0.47
C ILE A 94 -5.99 6.09 -0.21
N VAL A 95 -6.59 5.63 -1.30
CA VAL A 95 -7.66 6.35 -2.00
C VAL A 95 -8.95 6.17 -1.23
N TRP A 96 -9.57 7.28 -0.82
CA TRP A 96 -10.89 7.26 -0.17
C TRP A 96 -12.04 7.39 -1.17
N PHE A 97 -13.25 7.03 -0.74
CA PHE A 97 -14.45 7.24 -1.54
C PHE A 97 -14.57 8.72 -1.95
N GLY A 98 -14.60 8.98 -3.26
CA GLY A 98 -14.65 10.33 -3.83
C GLY A 98 -13.30 10.92 -4.23
N GLU A 99 -12.18 10.24 -3.93
CA GLU A 99 -10.86 10.58 -4.49
C GLU A 99 -10.66 9.89 -5.85
N MET A 100 -9.82 10.46 -6.73
CA MET A 100 -9.52 9.86 -8.03
C MET A 100 -8.64 8.61 -7.87
N VAL A 101 -8.90 7.61 -8.70
CA VAL A 101 -8.07 6.42 -8.86
C VAL A 101 -6.94 6.74 -9.87
N PRO A 102 -5.72 6.22 -9.67
CA PRO A 102 -4.62 6.38 -10.62
C PRO A 102 -4.90 5.81 -12.01
#